data_AF-A0A536ANZ8-F1
#
_entry.id   AF-A0A536ANZ8-F1
#
_cell.length_a   1.000
_cell.length_b   1.000
_cell.length_c   1.000
_cell.angle_alpha   90.00
_cell.angle_beta   90.00
_cell.angle_gamma   90.00
#
_symmetry.space_group_name_H-M   'P 1'
#
loop_
_entity.id
_entity.type
_entity.pdbx_description
1 polymer ?
#
loop_
_entity_poly.entity_id
_entity_poly.type
_entity_poly.pdbx_seq_one_letter_code
_entity_poly.pdbx_strand_id
1 'polypeptide(L)'
;MSPPEPHLRARGKWPPPDGPRVAIVGSRRPSPYGEAVAEQLGLELARAGVVVISGLALGIDAAAHRGALNGGGVTVAVMGTGVDVIYPAAHSALAEAILQAGGALVSQFPDGTTPRRHNFPARNYTMAALSDAVVVVEAAEGSGALITAEAALDLHKEVMAVPGSVFSPLSVGTHALIRDGAGLVQNARDVLAALNLGGEVLDDPLSAPLGLGFKLPGGRDGILSHLSDVLALNAAEIARKLQLPVAEVLGRLTALELDGAVKRRQDGYVRALRRGKERA
;
A
#
# COMPACT_ATOMS: atom_id res chain seq x y z
N MET A 1 30.86 -11.21 -25.69
CA MET A 1 30.99 -9.98 -24.90
C MET A 1 29.70 -9.87 -24.11
N SER A 2 29.73 -10.17 -22.80
CA SER A 2 28.55 -9.94 -21.97
C SER A 2 28.15 -8.47 -22.09
N PRO A 3 26.86 -8.13 -22.21
CA PRO A 3 26.45 -6.73 -22.24
C PRO A 3 27.01 -6.04 -20.99
N PRO A 4 27.55 -4.81 -21.10
CA PRO A 4 28.06 -4.09 -19.94
C PRO A 4 26.97 -3.98 -18.88
N GLU A 5 27.33 -4.24 -17.62
CA GLU A 5 26.40 -4.10 -16.51
C GLU A 5 25.81 -2.68 -16.54
N PRO A 6 24.47 -2.53 -16.54
CA PRO A 6 23.86 -1.21 -16.61
C PRO A 6 24.20 -0.43 -15.34
N HIS A 7 25.05 0.60 -15.47
CA HIS A 7 25.34 1.53 -14.38
C HIS A 7 24.05 2.25 -13.96
N LEU A 8 23.53 1.89 -12.78
CA LEU A 8 22.36 2.55 -12.20
C LEU A 8 22.71 4.01 -11.86
N ARG A 9 21.98 4.94 -12.44
CA ARG A 9 22.02 6.37 -12.11
C ARG A 9 21.02 6.65 -11.02
N ALA A 10 21.33 7.59 -10.14
CA ALA A 10 20.48 7.96 -9.03
C ALA A 10 20.43 9.47 -8.82
N ARG A 11 19.27 9.97 -8.41
CA ARG A 11 19.06 11.29 -7.83
C ARG A 11 18.45 11.10 -6.45
N GLY A 12 19.02 11.70 -5.41
CA GLY A 12 18.63 11.49 -4.02
C GLY A 12 19.63 10.65 -3.24
N LYS A 13 19.21 10.03 -2.14
CA LYS A 13 20.09 9.19 -1.30
C LYS A 13 20.08 7.75 -1.81
N TRP A 14 21.17 7.36 -2.47
CA TRP A 14 21.38 6.01 -3.00
C TRP A 14 22.76 5.47 -2.61
N PRO A 15 22.88 4.19 -2.18
CA PRO A 15 21.80 3.22 -1.96
C PRO A 15 20.83 3.64 -0.84
N PRO A 16 19.60 3.10 -0.79
CA PRO A 16 18.68 3.34 0.31
C PRO A 16 19.24 2.70 1.60
N PRO A 17 18.67 2.99 2.78
CA PRO A 17 19.08 2.34 4.02
C PRO A 17 19.07 0.81 3.91
N ASP A 18 19.98 0.16 4.63
CA ASP A 18 20.02 -1.29 4.71
C ASP A 18 18.69 -1.84 5.26
N GLY A 19 18.23 -2.94 4.68
CA GLY A 19 16.98 -3.56 5.06
C GLY A 19 16.23 -4.18 3.88
N PRO A 20 15.06 -4.78 4.16
CA PRO A 20 14.19 -5.35 3.14
C PRO A 20 13.64 -4.27 2.20
N ARG A 21 13.45 -4.66 0.94
CA ARG A 21 12.90 -3.84 -0.12
C ARG A 21 11.71 -4.55 -0.76
N VAL A 22 10.59 -3.86 -0.93
CA VAL A 22 9.39 -4.45 -1.54
C VAL A 22 8.94 -3.60 -2.70
N ALA A 23 8.80 -4.21 -3.89
CA ALA A 23 8.12 -3.55 -4.99
C ALA A 23 6.61 -3.60 -4.76
N ILE A 24 5.92 -2.47 -4.85
CA ILE A 24 4.45 -2.43 -4.91
C ILE A 24 4.06 -1.91 -6.28
N VAL A 25 3.35 -2.72 -7.05
CA VAL A 25 3.00 -2.43 -8.45
C VAL A 25 1.55 -2.75 -8.76
N GLY A 26 1.02 -2.14 -9.80
CA GLY A 26 -0.32 -2.48 -10.27
C GLY A 26 -0.87 -1.55 -11.34
N SER A 27 -2.19 -1.47 -11.40
CA SER A 27 -2.92 -0.71 -12.41
C SER A 27 -2.57 0.78 -12.38
N ARG A 28 -2.43 1.36 -13.57
CA ARG A 28 -2.33 2.82 -13.75
C ARG A 28 -3.66 3.56 -13.56
N ARG A 29 -4.75 2.80 -13.51
CA ARG A 29 -6.13 3.27 -13.26
C ARG A 29 -6.76 2.31 -12.25
N PRO A 30 -6.32 2.35 -10.98
CA PRO A 30 -6.82 1.45 -9.96
C PRO A 30 -8.26 1.79 -9.59
N SER A 31 -8.93 0.83 -8.97
CA SER A 31 -10.16 1.11 -8.23
C SER A 31 -9.85 1.89 -6.94
N PRO A 32 -10.85 2.53 -6.31
CA PRO A 32 -10.67 3.12 -4.98
C PRO A 32 -10.16 2.12 -3.94
N TYR A 33 -10.54 0.84 -4.08
CA TYR A 33 -10.02 -0.25 -3.27
C TYR A 33 -8.52 -0.46 -3.50
N GLY A 34 -8.10 -0.61 -4.76
CA GLY A 34 -6.68 -0.81 -5.10
C GLY A 34 -5.80 0.35 -4.65
N GLU A 35 -6.26 1.59 -4.84
CA GLU A 35 -5.54 2.78 -4.37
C GLU A 35 -5.39 2.79 -2.85
N ALA A 36 -6.47 2.51 -2.10
CA ALA A 36 -6.43 2.44 -0.64
C ALA A 36 -5.51 1.31 -0.13
N VAL A 37 -5.55 0.13 -0.75
CA VAL A 37 -4.67 -0.99 -0.38
C VAL A 37 -3.21 -0.65 -0.64
N ALA A 38 -2.88 -0.09 -1.80
CA ALA A 38 -1.49 0.28 -2.13
C ALA A 38 -0.92 1.34 -1.18
N GLU A 39 -1.73 2.36 -0.85
CA GLU A 39 -1.34 3.38 0.11
C GLU A 39 -1.16 2.80 1.52
N GLN A 40 -2.08 1.93 1.97
CA GLN A 40 -1.98 1.29 3.28
C GLN A 40 -0.77 0.36 3.38
N LEU A 41 -0.51 -0.47 2.36
CA LEU A 41 0.67 -1.34 2.30
C LEU A 41 1.95 -0.52 2.34
N GLY A 42 2.03 0.54 1.53
CA GLY A 42 3.19 1.43 1.53
C GLY A 42 3.45 2.04 2.92
N LEU A 43 2.39 2.48 3.60
CA LEU A 43 2.46 3.08 4.93
C LEU A 43 2.91 2.10 6.01
N GLU A 44 2.32 0.90 6.05
CA GLU A 44 2.62 -0.09 7.07
C GLU A 44 4.02 -0.72 6.88
N LEU A 45 4.40 -1.00 5.64
CA LEU A 45 5.74 -1.51 5.32
C LEU A 45 6.82 -0.48 5.66
N ALA A 46 6.62 0.79 5.31
CA ALA A 46 7.53 1.86 5.67
C ALA A 46 7.72 2.00 7.19
N ARG A 47 6.63 1.87 7.98
CA ARG A 47 6.70 1.88 9.44
C ARG A 47 7.44 0.67 10.02
N ALA A 48 7.45 -0.45 9.32
CA ALA A 48 8.23 -1.62 9.66
C ALA A 48 9.70 -1.54 9.20
N GLY A 49 10.13 -0.40 8.63
CA GLY A 49 11.50 -0.20 8.15
C GLY A 49 11.76 -0.79 6.76
N VAL A 50 10.71 -1.20 6.03
CA VAL A 50 10.83 -1.70 4.66
C VAL A 50 10.92 -0.54 3.68
N VAL A 51 11.89 -0.61 2.76
CA VAL A 51 12.02 0.34 1.67
C VAL A 51 11.01 -0.02 0.58
N VAL A 52 10.06 0.89 0.31
CA VAL A 52 9.07 0.69 -0.76
C VAL A 52 9.68 1.08 -2.10
N ILE A 53 9.71 0.16 -3.06
CA ILE A 53 10.13 0.40 -4.43
C ILE A 53 8.89 0.47 -5.33
N SER A 54 8.83 1.45 -6.22
CA SER A 54 7.81 1.45 -7.27
C SER A 54 8.24 2.26 -8.48
N GLY A 55 7.41 2.36 -9.52
CA GLY A 55 7.77 2.93 -10.80
C GLY A 55 7.40 4.40 -11.02
N LEU A 56 6.90 5.11 -10.01
CA LEU A 56 6.35 6.47 -10.14
C LEU A 56 5.24 6.59 -11.21
N ALA A 57 4.66 5.49 -11.70
CA ALA A 57 3.56 5.55 -12.66
C ALA A 57 2.29 6.10 -11.99
N LEU A 58 1.28 6.44 -12.79
CA LEU A 58 -0.08 6.71 -12.29
C LEU A 58 -0.61 5.51 -11.49
N GLY A 59 -1.59 5.77 -10.62
CA GLY A 59 -2.31 4.71 -9.92
C GLY A 59 -1.53 4.09 -8.77
N ILE A 60 -1.43 2.76 -8.76
CA ILE A 60 -0.88 1.96 -7.65
C ILE A 60 0.53 2.42 -7.27
N ASP A 61 1.42 2.67 -8.23
CA ASP A 61 2.79 3.10 -7.95
C ASP A 61 2.82 4.42 -7.14
N ALA A 62 2.01 5.40 -7.52
CA ALA A 62 1.92 6.67 -6.82
C ALA A 62 1.30 6.52 -5.42
N ALA A 63 0.29 5.66 -5.28
CA ALA A 63 -0.34 5.37 -4.00
C ALA A 63 0.65 4.70 -3.03
N ALA A 64 1.44 3.74 -3.50
CA ALA A 64 2.49 3.10 -2.72
C ALA A 64 3.54 4.09 -2.22
N HIS A 65 4.04 4.97 -3.10
CA HIS A 65 4.99 6.02 -2.72
C HIS A 65 4.39 6.98 -1.67
N ARG A 66 3.14 7.44 -1.86
CA ARG A 66 2.47 8.30 -0.87
C ARG A 66 2.30 7.59 0.47
N GLY A 67 1.90 6.33 0.45
CA GLY A 67 1.82 5.48 1.62
C GLY A 67 3.14 5.46 2.39
N ALA A 68 4.24 5.14 1.69
CA ALA A 68 5.56 5.07 2.29
C ALA A 68 6.01 6.40 2.93
N LEU A 69 5.77 7.52 2.24
CA LEU A 69 6.04 8.86 2.75
C LEU A 69 5.20 9.18 4.00
N ASN A 70 3.91 8.84 3.98
CA ASN A 70 3.00 9.00 5.12
C ASN A 70 3.38 8.11 6.31
N GLY A 71 4.03 6.97 6.04
CA GLY A 71 4.63 6.10 7.04
C GLY A 71 5.91 6.66 7.68
N GLY A 72 6.46 7.74 7.13
CA GLY A 72 7.74 8.31 7.55
C GLY A 72 8.96 7.49 7.13
N GLY A 73 8.80 6.57 6.18
CA GLY A 73 9.88 5.71 5.69
C GLY A 73 10.50 6.19 4.38
N VAL A 74 11.37 5.36 3.82
CA VAL A 74 12.09 5.64 2.58
C VAL A 74 11.44 4.90 1.41
N THR A 75 11.33 5.58 0.27
CA THR A 75 10.85 4.97 -0.98
C THR A 75 11.76 5.29 -2.15
N VAL A 76 11.85 4.36 -3.10
CA VAL A 76 12.68 4.47 -4.30
C VAL A 76 11.82 4.36 -5.55
N ALA A 77 11.91 5.36 -6.43
CA ALA A 77 11.23 5.37 -7.71
C ALA A 77 12.15 4.88 -8.84
N VAL A 78 11.78 3.80 -9.52
CA VAL A 78 12.53 3.25 -10.66
C VAL A 78 11.97 3.83 -11.96
N MET A 79 12.79 4.61 -12.65
CA MET A 79 12.38 5.45 -13.78
C MET A 79 12.51 4.71 -15.12
N GLY A 80 11.54 4.93 -16.02
CA GLY A 80 11.61 4.50 -17.44
C GLY A 80 12.29 5.54 -18.35
N THR A 81 12.88 6.56 -17.74
CA THR A 81 13.44 7.78 -18.30
C THR A 81 14.79 8.06 -17.63
N GLY A 82 15.52 9.10 -18.04
CA GLY A 82 16.64 9.61 -17.25
C GLY A 82 16.15 10.10 -15.87
N VAL A 83 17.01 10.09 -14.85
CA VAL A 83 16.64 10.53 -13.48
C VAL A 83 16.32 12.03 -13.41
N ASP A 84 16.70 12.78 -14.44
CA ASP A 84 16.41 14.20 -14.68
C ASP A 84 15.07 14.44 -15.39
N VAL A 85 14.44 13.41 -15.96
CA VAL A 85 13.18 13.50 -16.72
C VAL A 85 12.04 12.83 -15.95
N ILE A 86 11.24 13.61 -15.24
CA ILE A 86 10.08 13.09 -14.50
C ILE A 86 8.94 12.74 -15.46
N TYR A 87 8.49 11.48 -15.42
CA TYR A 87 7.32 11.01 -16.16
C TYR A 87 6.45 10.07 -15.30
N PRO A 88 5.13 10.30 -15.22
CA PRO A 88 4.39 11.41 -15.82
C PRO A 88 4.71 12.75 -15.15
N ALA A 89 4.64 13.86 -15.89
CA ALA A 89 4.95 15.20 -15.37
C ALA A 89 4.08 15.59 -14.16
N ALA A 90 2.87 15.04 -14.07
CA ALA A 90 1.97 15.21 -12.93
C ALA A 90 2.57 14.74 -11.58
N HIS A 91 3.57 13.86 -11.60
CA HIS A 91 4.25 13.35 -10.41
C HIS A 91 5.52 14.11 -10.03
N SER A 92 5.75 15.30 -10.59
CA SER A 92 6.90 16.14 -10.22
C SER A 92 6.94 16.45 -8.72
N ALA A 93 5.79 16.78 -8.13
CA ALA A 93 5.69 17.04 -6.69
C ALA A 93 5.94 15.77 -5.85
N LEU A 94 5.46 14.61 -6.31
CA LEU A 94 5.69 13.34 -5.64
C LEU A 94 7.17 12.95 -5.69
N ALA A 95 7.81 13.08 -6.86
CA ALA A 95 9.23 12.81 -7.03
C ALA A 95 10.08 13.69 -6.10
N GLU A 96 9.75 14.97 -5.98
CA GLU A 96 10.43 15.88 -5.06
C GLU A 96 10.21 15.48 -3.59
N ALA A 97 8.99 15.09 -3.20
CA ALA A 97 8.71 14.59 -1.86
C ALA A 97 9.51 13.32 -1.52
N ILE A 98 9.70 12.41 -2.49
CA ILE A 98 10.57 11.23 -2.35
C ILE A 98 12.01 11.65 -2.02
N LEU A 99 12.55 12.60 -2.76
CA LEU A 99 13.91 13.11 -2.54
C LEU A 99 14.07 13.77 -1.17
N GLN A 100 13.09 14.60 -0.78
CA GLN A 100 13.09 15.32 0.48
C GLN A 100 13.00 14.40 1.70
N ALA A 101 12.25 13.30 1.60
CA ALA A 101 12.16 12.27 2.62
C ALA A 101 13.43 11.39 2.72
N GLY A 102 14.46 11.65 1.91
CA GLY A 102 15.69 10.87 1.89
C GLY A 102 15.61 9.59 1.06
N GLY A 103 14.64 9.50 0.14
CA GLY A 103 14.59 8.47 -0.89
C GLY A 103 15.40 8.82 -2.15
N ALA A 104 15.15 8.07 -3.22
CA ALA A 104 15.85 8.24 -4.48
C ALA A 104 14.97 7.97 -5.70
N LEU A 105 15.31 8.64 -6.81
CA LEU A 105 14.92 8.26 -8.16
C LEU A 105 16.09 7.51 -8.78
N VAL A 106 15.86 6.35 -9.37
CA VAL A 106 16.91 5.55 -9.99
C VAL A 106 16.56 5.17 -11.42
N SER A 107 17.57 5.07 -12.28
CA SER A 107 17.39 4.70 -13.67
C SER A 107 18.61 4.00 -14.24
N GLN A 108 18.37 3.01 -15.11
CA GLN A 108 19.40 2.42 -15.96
C GLN A 108 19.66 3.25 -17.23
N PHE A 109 18.84 4.27 -17.49
CA PHE A 109 18.90 5.07 -18.71
C PHE A 109 19.74 6.35 -18.49
N PRO A 110 20.48 6.82 -19.51
CA PRO A 110 21.20 8.08 -19.45
C PRO A 110 20.30 9.30 -19.19
N ASP A 111 20.89 10.36 -18.64
CA ASP A 111 20.21 11.65 -18.46
C ASP A 111 19.66 12.17 -19.81
N GLY A 112 18.51 12.84 -19.75
CA GLY A 112 17.76 13.30 -20.93
C GLY A 112 16.96 12.21 -21.64
N THR A 113 17.03 10.94 -21.21
CA THR A 113 16.22 9.88 -21.82
C THR A 113 14.72 10.13 -21.62
N THR A 114 14.01 10.32 -22.73
CA THR A 114 12.55 10.57 -22.75
C THR A 114 11.74 9.28 -22.58
N PRO A 115 10.45 9.36 -22.18
CA PRO A 115 9.62 8.17 -21.97
C PRO A 115 9.34 7.45 -23.28
N ARG A 116 9.85 6.21 -23.42
CA ARG A 116 9.63 5.35 -24.58
C ARG A 116 8.99 4.04 -24.16
N ARG A 117 8.02 3.53 -24.94
CA ARG A 117 7.27 2.31 -24.61
C ARG A 117 8.17 1.10 -24.32
N HIS A 118 9.27 0.95 -25.06
CA HIS A 118 10.24 -0.15 -24.88
C HIS A 118 11.11 -0.03 -23.63
N ASN A 119 11.18 1.14 -23.00
CA ASN A 119 11.95 1.31 -21.76
C ASN A 119 11.23 0.71 -20.55
N PHE A 120 9.90 0.67 -20.56
CA PHE A 120 9.13 0.28 -19.38
C PHE A 120 9.29 -1.20 -18.99
N PRO A 121 9.38 -2.18 -19.92
CA PRO A 121 9.74 -3.55 -19.55
C PRO A 121 11.12 -3.66 -18.88
N ALA A 122 12.13 -2.99 -19.43
CA ALA A 122 13.47 -2.98 -18.83
C ALA A 122 13.48 -2.32 -17.44
N ARG A 123 12.75 -1.21 -17.29
CA ARG A 123 12.51 -0.58 -15.98
C ARG A 123 11.89 -1.56 -14.99
N ASN A 124 10.84 -2.29 -15.40
CA ASN A 124 10.13 -3.23 -14.55
C ASN A 124 11.05 -4.36 -14.08
N TYR A 125 11.92 -4.86 -14.94
CA TYR A 125 12.96 -5.81 -14.56
C TYR A 125 13.89 -5.23 -13.49
N THR A 126 14.35 -3.98 -13.65
CA THR A 126 15.18 -3.30 -12.64
C THR A 126 14.44 -3.15 -11.30
N MET A 127 13.15 -2.84 -11.32
CA MET A 127 12.33 -2.77 -10.11
C MET A 127 12.24 -4.12 -9.38
N ALA A 128 12.02 -5.21 -10.12
CA ALA A 128 12.09 -6.56 -9.56
C ALA A 128 13.49 -6.87 -9.03
N ALA A 129 14.56 -6.56 -9.79
CA ALA A 129 15.96 -6.79 -9.41
C ALA A 129 16.39 -6.04 -8.14
N LEU A 130 15.84 -4.86 -7.88
CA LEU A 130 16.14 -4.08 -6.68
C LEU A 130 15.32 -4.47 -5.44
N SER A 131 14.29 -5.31 -5.59
CA SER A 131 13.38 -5.67 -4.49
C SER A 131 13.64 -7.08 -3.99
N ASP A 132 13.29 -7.40 -2.75
CA ASP A 132 13.38 -8.75 -2.19
C ASP A 132 12.06 -9.53 -2.41
N ALA A 133 10.94 -8.81 -2.52
CA ALA A 133 9.64 -9.34 -2.94
C ALA A 133 8.87 -8.33 -3.81
N VAL A 134 7.93 -8.81 -4.62
CA VAL A 134 7.03 -7.99 -5.46
C VAL A 134 5.57 -8.24 -5.09
N VAL A 135 4.84 -7.18 -4.76
CA VAL A 135 3.40 -7.21 -4.45
C VAL A 135 2.62 -6.56 -5.60
N VAL A 136 1.72 -7.34 -6.21
CA VAL A 136 0.79 -6.85 -7.26
C VAL A 136 -0.58 -6.55 -6.64
N VAL A 137 -0.98 -5.28 -6.63
CA VAL A 137 -2.23 -4.86 -5.96
C VAL A 137 -3.46 -5.02 -6.84
N GLU A 138 -3.40 -4.56 -8.09
CA GLU A 138 -4.45 -4.74 -9.08
C GLU A 138 -3.82 -4.86 -10.46
N ALA A 139 -4.25 -5.86 -11.24
CA ALA A 139 -3.78 -6.08 -12.59
C ALA A 139 -4.90 -6.71 -13.43
N ALA A 140 -5.30 -6.02 -14.51
CA ALA A 140 -6.06 -6.65 -15.57
C ALA A 140 -5.19 -7.67 -16.32
N GLU A 141 -5.83 -8.56 -17.09
CA GLU A 141 -5.14 -9.44 -18.02
C GLU A 141 -4.25 -8.63 -18.98
N GLY A 142 -3.01 -9.07 -19.20
CA GLY A 142 -2.02 -8.36 -20.02
C GLY A 142 -1.51 -7.03 -19.43
N SER A 143 -1.80 -6.74 -18.16
CA SER A 143 -1.30 -5.53 -17.48
C SER A 143 0.24 -5.51 -17.43
N GLY A 144 0.84 -4.34 -17.65
CA GLY A 144 2.29 -4.16 -17.50
C GLY A 144 2.83 -4.41 -16.08
N ALA A 145 1.97 -4.45 -15.06
CA ALA A 145 2.35 -4.89 -13.72
C ALA A 145 2.72 -6.38 -13.69
N LEU A 146 2.07 -7.22 -14.51
CA LEU A 146 2.35 -8.65 -14.62
C LEU A 146 3.76 -8.91 -15.18
N ILE A 147 4.25 -8.04 -16.06
CA ILE A 147 5.65 -8.09 -16.55
C ILE A 147 6.65 -7.93 -15.39
N THR A 148 6.31 -7.17 -14.35
CA THR A 148 7.16 -7.05 -13.16
C THR A 148 7.14 -8.33 -12.33
N ALA A 149 5.97 -8.95 -12.19
CA ALA A 149 5.82 -10.24 -11.52
C ALA A 149 6.59 -11.34 -12.25
N GLU A 150 6.48 -11.43 -13.58
CA GLU A 150 7.26 -12.34 -14.42
C GLU A 150 8.78 -12.12 -14.21
N ALA A 151 9.25 -10.88 -14.27
CA ALA A 151 10.65 -10.56 -14.02
C ALA A 151 11.12 -10.96 -12.61
N ALA A 152 10.25 -10.87 -11.60
CA ALA A 152 10.56 -11.31 -10.24
C ALA A 152 10.68 -12.84 -10.16
N LEU A 153 9.79 -13.58 -10.82
CA LEU A 153 9.87 -15.04 -10.92
C LEU A 153 11.15 -15.51 -11.63
N ASP A 154 11.52 -14.86 -12.75
CA ASP A 154 12.77 -15.12 -13.48
C ASP A 154 14.02 -14.88 -12.61
N LEU A 155 13.92 -13.98 -11.64
CA LEU A 155 14.96 -13.66 -10.66
C LEU A 155 14.88 -14.51 -9.38
N HIS A 156 14.00 -15.51 -9.35
CA HIS A 156 13.73 -16.36 -8.18
C HIS A 156 13.35 -15.56 -6.92
N LYS A 157 12.53 -14.52 -7.10
CA LYS A 157 12.03 -13.67 -6.02
C LYS A 157 10.58 -13.98 -5.70
N GLU A 158 10.20 -13.66 -4.47
CA GLU A 158 8.83 -13.85 -4.01
C GLU A 158 7.88 -12.92 -4.76
N VAL A 159 6.81 -13.49 -5.29
CA VAL A 159 5.71 -12.76 -5.91
C VAL A 159 4.47 -12.97 -5.09
N MET A 160 3.84 -11.86 -4.73
CA MET A 160 2.64 -11.84 -3.93
C MET A 160 1.57 -10.98 -4.61
N ALA A 161 0.30 -11.25 -4.34
CA ALA A 161 -0.80 -10.55 -4.98
C ALA A 161 -1.97 -10.32 -4.03
N VAL A 162 -2.59 -9.14 -4.19
CA VAL A 162 -3.78 -8.75 -3.41
C VAL A 162 -5.03 -9.36 -4.06
N PRO A 163 -5.88 -10.06 -3.29
CA PRO A 163 -7.15 -10.54 -3.80
C PRO A 163 -8.12 -9.36 -3.98
N GLY A 164 -8.98 -9.47 -4.99
CA GLY A 164 -10.08 -8.53 -5.21
C GLY A 164 -11.37 -9.23 -5.62
N SER A 165 -12.39 -8.44 -5.94
CA SER A 165 -13.69 -8.95 -6.39
C SER A 165 -13.54 -9.78 -7.67
N VAL A 166 -14.14 -10.98 -7.70
CA VAL A 166 -14.21 -11.82 -8.92
C VAL A 166 -15.00 -11.16 -10.05
N PHE A 167 -15.76 -10.10 -9.77
CA PHE A 167 -16.45 -9.30 -10.77
C PHE A 167 -15.60 -8.12 -11.30
N SER A 168 -14.42 -7.90 -10.72
CA SER A 168 -13.53 -6.82 -11.14
C SER A 168 -12.57 -7.31 -12.22
N PRO A 169 -12.54 -6.69 -13.42
CA PRO A 169 -11.53 -7.02 -14.42
C PRO A 169 -10.10 -6.68 -13.96
N LEU A 170 -9.95 -5.77 -12.98
CA LEU A 170 -8.66 -5.42 -12.39
C LEU A 170 -8.11 -6.49 -11.43
N SER A 171 -8.90 -7.52 -11.10
CA SER A 171 -8.48 -8.62 -10.23
C SER A 171 -8.09 -9.89 -10.99
N VAL A 172 -8.35 -9.95 -12.30
CA VAL A 172 -8.08 -11.16 -13.11
C VAL A 172 -6.61 -11.57 -13.06
N GLY A 173 -5.69 -10.61 -13.20
CA GLY A 173 -4.26 -10.87 -13.16
C GLY A 173 -3.77 -11.25 -11.76
N THR A 174 -4.27 -10.61 -10.70
CA THR A 174 -3.88 -10.97 -9.33
C THR A 174 -4.44 -12.34 -8.93
N HIS A 175 -5.66 -12.69 -9.35
CA HIS A 175 -6.21 -14.03 -9.16
C HIS A 175 -5.43 -15.10 -9.91
N ALA A 176 -4.99 -14.82 -11.14
CA ALA A 176 -4.13 -15.73 -11.89
C ALA A 176 -2.80 -15.98 -11.16
N LEU A 177 -2.13 -14.92 -10.69
CA LEU A 177 -0.91 -15.05 -9.91
C LEU A 177 -1.12 -15.92 -8.65
N ILE A 178 -2.18 -15.66 -7.88
CA ILE A 178 -2.48 -16.44 -6.66
C ILE A 178 -2.74 -17.91 -7.00
N ARG A 179 -3.53 -18.18 -8.05
CA ARG A 179 -3.80 -19.56 -8.51
C ARG A 179 -2.51 -20.28 -8.91
N ASP A 180 -1.58 -19.55 -9.51
CA ASP A 180 -0.32 -20.09 -10.02
C ASP A 180 0.77 -20.14 -8.93
N GLY A 181 0.43 -19.80 -7.67
CA GLY A 181 1.26 -20.02 -6.48
C GLY A 181 1.81 -18.77 -5.82
N ALA A 182 1.47 -17.56 -6.29
CA ALA A 182 1.87 -16.32 -5.63
C ALA A 182 1.26 -16.19 -4.22
N GLY A 183 2.01 -15.67 -3.27
CA GLY A 183 1.53 -15.41 -1.91
C GLY A 183 0.32 -14.46 -1.89
N LEU A 184 -0.73 -14.80 -1.15
CA LEU A 184 -1.90 -13.93 -1.01
C LEU A 184 -1.61 -12.82 0.01
N VAL A 185 -1.90 -11.56 -0.35
CA VAL A 185 -1.69 -10.39 0.52
C VAL A 185 -3.02 -9.78 0.95
N GLN A 186 -3.35 -9.88 2.23
CA GLN A 186 -4.48 -9.18 2.85
C GLN A 186 -4.04 -7.86 3.50
N ASN A 187 -2.82 -7.81 4.06
CA ASN A 187 -2.24 -6.65 4.72
C ASN A 187 -0.71 -6.75 4.77
N ALA A 188 -0.02 -5.77 5.36
CA ALA A 188 1.44 -5.75 5.39
C ALA A 188 2.07 -6.91 6.17
N ARG A 189 1.34 -7.55 7.11
CA ARG A 189 1.87 -8.69 7.88
C ARG A 189 2.18 -9.88 6.97
N ASP A 190 1.36 -10.13 5.95
CA ASP A 190 1.58 -11.22 5.01
C ASP A 190 2.90 -11.01 4.25
N VAL A 191 3.19 -9.76 3.86
CA VAL A 191 4.44 -9.39 3.19
C VAL A 191 5.64 -9.51 4.14
N LEU A 192 5.50 -9.04 5.38
CA LEU A 192 6.56 -9.16 6.39
C LEU A 192 6.86 -10.63 6.74
N ALA A 193 5.82 -11.47 6.78
CA ALA A 193 5.96 -12.91 6.99
C ALA A 193 6.80 -13.55 5.88
N ALA A 194 6.51 -13.23 4.62
CA ALA A 194 7.26 -13.74 3.47
C ALA A 194 8.74 -13.29 3.46
N LEU A 195 9.02 -12.12 4.03
CA LEU A 195 10.40 -11.62 4.20
C LEU A 195 11.12 -12.20 5.43
N ASN A 196 10.48 -13.11 6.18
CA ASN A 196 10.96 -13.61 7.48
C ASN A 196 11.20 -12.49 8.51
N LEU A 197 10.44 -11.40 8.39
CA LEU A 197 10.49 -10.23 9.28
C LEU A 197 9.32 -10.16 10.26
N GLY A 198 8.56 -11.26 10.39
CA GLY A 198 7.61 -11.51 11.46
C GLY A 198 7.95 -12.82 12.16
N GLY A 199 8.22 -12.77 13.47
CA GLY A 199 8.24 -13.98 14.29
C GLY A 199 6.90 -14.72 14.17
N GLU A 200 6.96 -16.06 14.22
CA GLU A 200 5.85 -17.03 14.10
C GLU A 200 4.48 -16.42 13.74
N VAL A 201 4.22 -16.30 12.44
CA VAL A 201 2.95 -15.79 11.93
C VAL A 201 1.91 -16.91 11.95
N LEU A 202 1.19 -17.02 13.07
CA LEU A 202 -0.19 -17.50 13.13
C LEU A 202 -0.96 -16.69 14.20
N ASP A 203 -0.95 -15.37 14.10
CA ASP A 203 -1.95 -14.55 14.82
C ASP A 203 -3.13 -14.32 13.88
N ASP A 204 -4.29 -14.83 14.31
CA ASP A 204 -5.56 -14.83 13.61
C ASP A 204 -5.86 -13.47 12.91
N PRO A 205 -6.27 -13.44 11.63
CA PRO A 205 -6.56 -12.22 10.90
C PRO A 205 -7.69 -11.37 11.51
N LEU A 206 -8.45 -11.92 12.46
CA LEU A 206 -9.45 -11.22 13.26
C LEU A 206 -8.95 -10.78 14.65
N SER A 207 -7.73 -11.16 15.03
CA SER A 207 -7.14 -10.78 16.30
C SER A 207 -6.71 -9.31 16.28
N ALA A 208 -7.16 -8.57 17.29
CA ALA A 208 -6.73 -7.20 17.51
C ALA A 208 -5.19 -7.16 17.61
N PRO A 209 -4.51 -6.15 17.03
CA PRO A 209 -3.05 -6.06 17.10
C PRO A 209 -2.58 -6.17 18.55
N LEU A 210 -1.80 -7.21 18.87
CA LEU A 210 -1.05 -7.27 20.12
C LEU A 210 -0.20 -6.00 20.21
N GLY A 211 -0.36 -5.29 21.32
CA GLY A 211 -0.01 -3.88 21.44
C GLY A 211 1.43 -3.56 21.06
N LEU A 212 1.61 -2.93 19.90
CA LEU A 212 2.63 -1.88 19.80
C LEU A 212 2.27 -0.84 20.86
N GLY A 213 3.14 -0.67 21.86
CA GLY A 213 2.95 0.14 23.07
C GLY A 213 2.72 1.64 22.86
N PHE A 214 1.74 2.00 22.04
CA PHE A 214 1.14 3.31 22.03
C PHE A 214 0.27 3.42 23.26
N LYS A 215 0.78 4.10 24.30
CA LYS A 215 -0.11 4.80 25.22
C LYS A 215 -0.88 5.83 24.39
N LEU A 216 -2.11 5.46 24.00
CA LEU A 216 -3.09 6.42 23.52
C LEU A 216 -3.23 7.48 24.62
N PRO A 217 -3.13 8.79 24.29
CA PRO A 217 -3.52 9.84 25.22
C PRO A 217 -4.97 9.56 25.61
N GLY A 218 -5.24 9.54 26.92
CA GLY A 218 -6.53 9.13 27.46
C GLY A 218 -7.72 9.87 26.84
N GLY A 219 -8.85 9.15 26.74
CA GLY A 219 -10.17 9.76 26.66
C GLY A 219 -10.77 9.96 25.27
N ARG A 220 -10.64 9.02 24.34
CA ARG A 220 -11.57 8.93 23.20
C ARG A 220 -12.12 7.51 23.05
N ASP A 221 -13.44 7.43 23.13
CA ASP A 221 -14.23 6.21 23.22
C ASP A 221 -13.97 5.28 22.03
N GLY A 222 -13.55 4.04 22.31
CA GLY A 222 -13.17 3.03 21.30
C GLY A 222 -14.31 2.59 20.38
N ILE A 223 -15.55 3.01 20.65
CA ILE A 223 -16.72 2.71 19.82
C ILE A 223 -16.58 3.34 18.42
N LEU A 224 -16.06 4.57 18.31
CA LEU A 224 -15.96 5.26 17.02
C LEU A 224 -14.97 4.62 16.05
N SER A 225 -13.95 3.90 16.55
CA SER A 225 -13.01 3.15 15.72
C SER A 225 -13.62 1.87 15.13
N HIS A 226 -14.74 1.37 15.69
CA HIS A 226 -15.42 0.18 15.19
C HIS A 226 -16.64 0.47 14.31
N LEU A 227 -17.05 1.73 14.21
CA LEU A 227 -18.17 2.16 13.38
C LEU A 227 -17.68 2.63 12.00
N SER A 228 -18.31 2.08 10.96
CA SER A 228 -18.15 2.55 9.57
C SER A 228 -19.06 3.77 9.33
N ASP A 229 -18.67 4.61 8.38
CA ASP A 229 -19.47 5.68 7.79
C ASP A 229 -20.52 5.17 6.78
N VAL A 230 -20.40 3.92 6.33
CA VAL A 230 -21.26 3.31 5.30
C VAL A 230 -22.11 2.17 5.87
N LEU A 231 -21.49 1.25 6.62
CA LEU A 231 -22.15 0.05 7.13
C LEU A 231 -22.67 0.27 8.56
N ALA A 232 -23.98 0.07 8.75
CA ALA A 232 -24.59 0.13 10.07
C ALA A 232 -24.26 -1.15 10.86
N LEU A 233 -23.85 -0.98 12.12
CA LEU A 233 -23.65 -2.09 13.06
C LEU A 233 -24.65 -1.99 14.20
N ASN A 234 -25.21 -3.13 14.62
CA ASN A 234 -26.11 -3.15 15.77
C ASN A 234 -25.32 -3.14 17.09
N ALA A 235 -25.99 -2.74 18.17
CA ALA A 235 -25.34 -2.61 19.49
C ALA A 235 -24.76 -3.94 20.00
N ALA A 236 -25.39 -5.08 19.70
CA ALA A 236 -24.92 -6.39 20.13
C ALA A 236 -23.61 -6.79 19.44
N GLU A 237 -23.47 -6.48 18.14
CA GLU A 237 -22.24 -6.69 17.38
C GLU A 237 -21.10 -5.82 17.88
N ILE A 238 -21.38 -4.55 18.20
CA ILE A 238 -20.41 -3.62 18.77
C ILE A 238 -19.97 -4.10 20.15
N ALA A 239 -20.92 -4.55 20.99
CA ALA A 239 -20.63 -5.09 22.32
C ALA A 239 -19.77 -6.36 22.27
N ARG A 240 -20.06 -7.26 21.32
CA ARG A 240 -19.23 -8.45 21.08
C ARG A 240 -17.82 -8.09 20.66
N LYS A 241 -17.64 -7.10 19.76
CA LYS A 241 -16.31 -6.65 19.30
C LYS A 241 -15.50 -5.98 20.39
N LEU A 242 -16.17 -5.23 21.27
CA LEU A 242 -15.53 -4.53 22.39
C LEU A 242 -15.39 -5.37 23.67
N GLN A 243 -15.98 -6.58 23.68
CA GLN A 243 -16.10 -7.41 24.88
C GLN A 243 -16.73 -6.66 26.06
N LEU A 244 -17.71 -5.80 25.77
CA LEU A 244 -18.45 -5.02 26.77
C LEU A 244 -19.89 -5.50 26.91
N PRO A 245 -20.55 -5.28 28.06
CA PRO A 245 -21.99 -5.48 28.19
C PRO A 245 -22.77 -4.61 27.20
N VAL A 246 -23.82 -5.18 26.58
CA VAL A 246 -24.66 -4.45 25.60
C VAL A 246 -25.26 -3.18 26.20
N ALA A 247 -25.66 -3.21 27.48
CA ALA A 247 -26.20 -2.05 28.18
C ALA A 247 -25.19 -0.88 28.27
N GLU A 248 -23.91 -1.19 28.48
CA GLU A 248 -22.85 -0.19 28.53
C GLU A 248 -22.58 0.43 27.16
N VAL A 249 -22.56 -0.40 26.11
CA VAL A 249 -22.41 0.05 24.72
C VAL A 249 -23.59 0.93 24.28
N LEU A 250 -24.81 0.58 24.65
CA LEU A 250 -25.99 1.40 24.38
C LEU A 250 -25.88 2.77 25.04
N GLY A 251 -25.48 2.84 26.31
CA GLY A 251 -25.30 4.13 27.01
C GLY A 251 -24.27 5.03 26.34
N ARG A 252 -23.14 4.46 25.91
CA ARG A 252 -22.09 5.20 25.20
C ARG A 252 -22.49 5.62 23.78
N LEU A 253 -23.21 4.76 23.05
CA LEU A 253 -23.75 5.11 21.72
C LEU A 253 -24.75 6.25 21.80
N THR A 254 -25.59 6.29 22.84
CA THR A 254 -26.51 7.41 23.07
C THR A 254 -25.76 8.72 23.31
N ALA A 255 -24.69 8.70 24.12
CA ALA A 255 -23.86 9.89 24.32
C ALA A 255 -23.23 10.38 23.01
N LEU A 256 -22.66 9.46 22.21
CA LEU A 256 -22.05 9.79 20.92
C LEU A 256 -23.05 10.26 19.85
N GLU A 257 -24.30 9.81 19.93
CA GLU A 257 -25.40 10.30 19.09
C GLU A 257 -25.81 11.72 19.46
N LEU A 258 -25.89 12.03 20.77
CA LEU A 258 -26.12 13.40 21.26
C LEU A 258 -25.00 14.36 20.85
N ASP A 259 -23.75 13.89 20.85
CA ASP A 259 -22.57 14.64 20.40
C ASP A 259 -22.46 14.73 18.86
N GLY A 260 -23.39 14.10 18.13
CA GLY A 260 -23.43 14.09 16.66
C GLY A 260 -22.29 13.31 16.00
N ALA A 261 -21.53 12.50 16.75
CA ALA A 261 -20.45 11.67 16.25
C ALA A 261 -20.95 10.33 15.65
N VAL A 262 -22.16 9.91 16.01
CA VAL A 262 -22.84 8.70 15.54
C VAL A 262 -24.24 9.05 15.07
N LYS A 263 -24.75 8.35 14.06
CA LYS A 263 -26.15 8.42 13.62
C LYS A 263 -26.79 7.05 13.71
N ARG A 264 -28.00 7.00 14.25
CA ARG A 264 -28.85 5.82 14.20
C ARG A 264 -29.59 5.71 12.87
N ARG A 265 -29.59 4.53 12.27
CA ARG A 265 -30.36 4.12 11.09
C ARG A 265 -31.29 2.97 11.48
N GLN A 266 -32.19 2.56 10.56
CA GLN A 266 -33.10 1.43 10.78
C GLN A 266 -32.35 0.14 11.18
N ASP A 267 -31.14 -0.07 10.63
CA ASP A 267 -30.39 -1.31 10.81
C ASP A 267 -29.22 -1.22 11.82
N GLY A 268 -29.05 -0.09 12.53
CA GLY A 268 -27.99 0.06 13.53
C GLY A 268 -27.36 1.46 13.58
N TYR A 269 -26.10 1.53 13.99
CA TYR A 269 -25.36 2.79 14.17
C TYR A 269 -24.26 2.94 13.12
N VAL A 270 -24.09 4.15 12.60
CA VAL A 270 -23.00 4.54 11.69
C VAL A 270 -22.25 5.74 12.23
N ARG A 271 -20.98 5.88 11.88
CA ARG A 271 -20.20 7.07 12.20
C ARG A 271 -20.71 8.25 11.40
N ALA A 272 -20.91 9.40 12.04
CA ALA A 272 -21.25 10.63 11.34
C ALA A 272 -20.00 11.16 10.61
N LEU A 273 -20.10 11.34 9.30
CA LEU A 273 -19.09 12.08 8.54
C LEU A 273 -19.08 13.53 9.04
N ARG A 274 -17.95 13.99 9.59
CA ARG A 274 -17.74 15.42 9.84
C ARG A 274 -17.81 16.12 8.49
N ARG A 275 -18.91 16.84 8.21
CA ARG A 275 -18.88 17.86 7.16
C ARG A 275 -17.74 18.80 7.51
N GLY A 276 -16.80 18.98 6.59
CA GLY A 276 -15.75 19.98 6.73
C GLY A 276 -16.38 21.30 7.15
N LYS A 277 -15.77 21.96 8.13
CA LYS A 277 -16.13 23.32 8.53
C LYS A 277 -16.32 24.16 7.25
N GLU A 278 -17.55 24.59 7.01
CA GLU A 278 -17.79 25.76 6.20
C GLU A 278 -16.99 26.90 6.84
N ARG A 279 -16.12 27.51 6.03
CA ARG A 279 -15.49 28.78 6.35
C ARG A 279 -16.61 29.81 6.45
N ALA A 280 -16.79 30.38 7.63
CA ALA A 280 -17.26 31.72 7.88
C ALA A 280 -16.55 32.23 9.14
#